data_AF-A0A8X6WCI8-F1
#
_entry.id   AF-A0A8X6WCI8-F1
#
_cell.length_a   1.000
_cell.length_b   1.000
_cell.length_c   1.000
_cell.angle_alpha   90.00
_cell.angle_beta   90.00
_cell.angle_gamma   90.00
#
_symmetry.space_group_name_H-M   'P 1'
#
loop_
_entity.id
_entity.type
_entity.pdbx_description
1 polymer ?
#
loop_
_entity_poly.entity_id
_entity_poly.type
_entity_poly.pdbx_seq_one_letter_code
_entity_poly.pdbx_strand_id
1 'polypeptide(L)'
;MSRNSPFAIFKALQGTGEPKSVKKMRAGDLLVVTTSAIQSKSNLSSKTFLDLPLLLTPHKSMNSSQDVISETDLLCTSEAEFLVGV
;
A
#
# COMPACT_ATOMS: atom_id res chain seq x y z
N MET A 1 24.42 12.13 1.48
CA MET A 1 23.09 11.66 1.92
C MET A 1 23.02 10.16 1.71
N SER A 2 22.58 9.37 2.70
CA SER A 2 22.48 7.91 2.55
C SER A 2 21.40 7.56 1.51
N ARG A 3 21.75 6.72 0.54
CA ARG A 3 20.86 6.28 -0.55
C ARG A 3 19.60 5.57 -0.04
N ASN A 4 19.65 5.05 1.19
CA ASN A 4 18.58 4.32 1.87
C ASN A 4 17.81 5.19 2.88
N SER A 5 17.91 6.51 2.79
CA SER A 5 17.12 7.42 3.62
C SER A 5 15.64 7.36 3.21
N PRO A 6 14.69 7.29 4.18
CA PRO A 6 13.25 7.35 3.89
C PRO A 6 12.87 8.58 3.04
N PHE A 7 13.52 9.71 3.26
CA PHE A 7 13.28 10.94 2.49
C PHE A 7 13.72 10.82 1.03
N ALA A 8 14.90 10.25 0.78
CA ALA A 8 15.41 10.05 -0.57
C ALA A 8 14.51 9.09 -1.36
N ILE A 9 14.01 8.05 -0.69
CA ILE A 9 13.14 7.04 -1.28
C ILE A 9 11.74 7.61 -1.54
N PHE A 10 11.20 8.38 -0.60
CA PHE A 10 9.97 9.13 -0.82
C PHE A 10 10.06 10.01 -2.07
N LYS A 11 11.14 10.77 -2.21
CA LYS A 11 11.39 11.62 -3.39
C LYS A 11 11.52 10.83 -4.69
N ALA A 12 12.22 9.70 -4.68
CA ALA A 12 12.36 8.85 -5.87
C ALA A 12 11.04 8.20 -6.28
N LEU A 13 10.18 7.85 -5.32
CA LEU A 13 8.85 7.28 -5.60
C LEU A 13 7.86 8.30 -6.16
N GLN A 14 8.01 9.61 -5.86
CA GLN A 14 7.12 10.63 -6.43
C GLN A 14 7.08 10.63 -7.96
N GLY A 15 8.16 10.19 -8.64
CA GLY A 15 8.18 10.08 -10.10
C GLY A 15 7.28 8.97 -10.67
N THR A 16 6.90 7.97 -9.87
CA THR A 16 6.01 6.86 -10.28
C THR A 16 4.63 6.91 -9.61
N GLY A 17 4.38 7.96 -8.84
CA GLY A 17 3.14 8.21 -8.09
C GLY A 17 3.44 8.66 -6.66
N GLU A 18 2.64 9.56 -6.08
CA GLU A 18 2.93 10.06 -4.73
C GLU A 18 2.59 9.02 -3.65
N PRO A 19 3.59 8.45 -2.94
CA PRO A 19 3.30 7.55 -1.83
C PRO A 19 2.71 8.35 -0.67
N LYS A 20 1.76 7.76 0.06
CA LYS A 20 1.18 8.34 1.29
C LYS A 20 2.21 8.49 2.39
N SER A 21 3.12 7.52 2.54
CA SER A 21 4.17 7.57 3.56
C SER A 21 5.31 6.61 3.24
N VAL A 22 6.52 6.98 3.65
CA VAL A 22 7.70 6.08 3.66
C VAL A 22 8.30 6.14 5.06
N LYS A 23 8.34 5.01 5.75
CA LYS A 23 8.81 4.92 7.14
C LYS A 23 9.86 3.83 7.28
N LYS A 24 10.94 4.13 8.01
CA LYS A 24 11.91 3.11 8.41
C LYS A 24 11.37 2.29 9.59
N MET A 25 11.38 0.98 9.45
CA MET A 25 11.01 0.03 10.49
C MET A 25 12.19 -0.25 11.41
N ARG A 26 11.89 -0.75 12.63
CA ARG A 26 12.92 -1.13 13.61
C ARG A 26 13.87 -2.21 13.07
N ALA A 27 13.37 -3.11 12.21
CA ALA A 27 14.14 -4.16 11.56
C ALA A 27 15.14 -3.65 10.50
N GLY A 28 15.09 -2.36 10.14
CA GLY A 28 15.93 -1.77 9.09
C GLY A 28 15.24 -1.67 7.73
N ASP A 29 14.13 -2.40 7.54
CA ASP A 29 13.29 -2.34 6.35
C ASP A 29 12.54 -1.01 6.20
N LEU A 30 11.99 -0.79 5.01
CA LEU A 30 11.19 0.39 4.71
C LEU A 30 9.74 -0.01 4.45
N LEU A 31 8.83 0.62 5.17
CA LEU A 31 7.41 0.53 4.95
C LEU A 31 6.99 1.67 4.02
N VAL A 32 6.49 1.32 2.84
CA VAL A 32 5.93 2.25 1.87
C VAL A 32 4.42 2.08 1.83
N VAL A 33 3.69 3.15 2.12
CA VAL A 33 2.24 3.21 2.01
C VAL A 33 1.92 4.02 0.76
N THR A 34 1.17 3.44 -0.17
CA THR A 34 0.70 4.08 -1.40
C THR A 34 -0.77 4.44 -1.30
N THR A 35 -1.22 5.44 -2.05
CA THR A 35 -2.62 5.85 -2.10
C THR A 35 -3.46 4.98 -3.04
N SER A 36 -2.83 4.40 -4.08
CA SER A 36 -3.50 3.61 -5.10
C SER A 36 -3.00 2.16 -5.15
N ALA A 37 -3.94 1.22 -5.29
CA ALA A 37 -3.64 -0.19 -5.50
C ALA A 37 -2.85 -0.45 -6.80
N ILE A 38 -3.07 0.39 -7.83
CA ILE A 38 -2.32 0.30 -9.10
C ILE A 38 -0.83 0.57 -8.84
N GLN A 39 -0.55 1.61 -8.04
CA GLN A 39 0.81 1.95 -7.65
C GLN A 39 1.45 0.85 -6.80
N SER A 40 0.72 0.28 -5.83
CA SER A 40 1.22 -0.82 -5.01
C SER A 40 1.62 -2.03 -5.86
N LYS A 41 0.77 -2.40 -6.83
CA LYS A 41 1.01 -3.53 -7.74
C LYS A 41 2.22 -3.26 -8.65
N SER A 42 2.33 -2.05 -9.19
CA SER A 42 3.46 -1.66 -10.04
C SER A 42 4.79 -1.71 -9.25
N ASN A 43 4.81 -1.17 -8.03
CA ASN A 43 5.97 -1.25 -7.16
C ASN A 43 6.32 -2.71 -6.84
N LEU A 44 5.34 -3.55 -6.47
CA LEU A 44 5.59 -4.96 -6.15
C LEU A 44 6.15 -5.75 -7.35
N SER A 45 5.80 -5.36 -8.57
CA SER A 45 6.35 -5.98 -9.80
C SER A 45 7.79 -5.54 -10.12
N SER A 46 8.25 -4.44 -9.52
CA SER A 46 9.57 -3.88 -9.77
C SER A 46 10.63 -4.64 -8.99
N LYS A 47 11.63 -5.17 -9.70
CA LYS A 47 12.75 -5.93 -9.11
C LYS A 47 13.96 -5.06 -8.76
N THR A 48 13.97 -3.83 -9.28
CA THR A 48 15.07 -2.88 -9.11
C THR A 48 14.52 -1.52 -8.75
N PHE A 49 15.28 -0.77 -7.95
CA PHE A 49 15.00 0.62 -7.62
C PHE A 49 16.32 1.34 -7.42
N LEU A 50 16.51 2.45 -8.15
CA LEU A 50 17.78 3.19 -8.16
C LEU A 50 18.98 2.26 -8.43
N ASP A 51 18.81 1.34 -9.40
CA ASP A 51 19.80 0.33 -9.81
C ASP A 51 20.21 -0.67 -8.72
N LEU A 52 19.48 -0.72 -7.61
CA LEU A 52 19.66 -1.71 -6.56
C LEU A 52 18.60 -2.81 -6.66
N PRO A 53 18.96 -4.08 -6.45
CA PRO A 53 17.98 -5.15 -6.34
C PRO A 53 17.11 -4.90 -5.09
N LEU A 54 15.80 -4.93 -5.27
CA LEU A 54 14.84 -4.80 -4.17
C LEU A 54 14.10 -6.11 -3.92
N LEU A 55 13.85 -6.38 -2.64
CA LEU A 55 12.86 -7.36 -2.21
C LEU A 55 11.66 -6.60 -1.63
N LEU A 56 10.52 -6.68 -2.32
CA LEU A 56 9.27 -6.09 -1.87
C LEU A 56 8.32 -7.20 -1.45
N THR A 57 7.77 -7.06 -0.24
CA THR A 57 6.78 -7.99 0.28
C THR A 57 5.55 -7.21 0.74
N PRO A 58 4.34 -7.69 0.46
CA PRO A 58 3.13 -7.07 0.98
C PRO A 58 3.11 -7.17 2.50
N HIS A 59 2.73 -6.08 3.17
CA HIS A 59 2.65 -6.06 4.62
C HIS A 59 1.45 -6.89 5.11
N LYS A 60 1.64 -7.71 6.14
CA LYS A 60 0.65 -8.73 6.56
C LYS A 60 -0.67 -8.17 7.07
N SER A 61 -0.65 -7.06 7.80
CA SER A 61 -1.83 -6.53 8.51
C SER A 61 -2.26 -5.12 8.10
N MET A 62 -1.54 -4.48 7.17
CA MET A 62 -1.82 -3.09 6.78
C MET A 62 -2.51 -2.97 5.42
N ASN A 63 -2.93 -4.10 4.83
CA ASN A 63 -3.68 -4.16 3.59
C ASN A 63 -5.20 -4.19 3.83
N SER A 64 -5.68 -3.56 4.91
CA SER A 64 -7.11 -3.45 5.23
C SER A 64 -7.55 -1.99 5.16
N SER A 65 -8.62 -1.72 4.42
CA SER A 65 -9.36 -0.46 4.49
C SER A 65 -10.65 -0.68 5.29
N GLN A 66 -10.96 0.22 6.22
CA GLN A 66 -12.27 0.32 6.82
C GLN A 66 -12.97 1.49 6.11
N ASP A 67 -14.03 1.19 5.37
CA ASP A 67 -14.83 2.19 4.68
C ASP A 67 -16.30 1.97 5.02
N VAL A 68 -17.10 3.04 4.93
CA VAL A 68 -18.53 2.98 5.20
C VAL A 68 -19.26 2.92 3.87
N ILE A 69 -20.03 1.86 3.64
CA ILE A 69 -20.87 1.74 2.45
C ILE A 69 -22.21 2.42 2.76
N SER A 70 -22.46 3.57 2.15
CA SER A 70 -23.75 4.26 2.23
C SER A 70 -24.58 3.92 0.99
N GLU A 71 -25.34 2.83 1.06
CA GLU A 71 -26.24 2.40 0.00
C GLU A 71 -27.63 2.16 0.60
N THR A 72 -28.66 2.79 0.04
CA THR A 72 -30.03 2.71 0.60
C THR A 72 -30.62 1.32 0.46
N ASP A 73 -30.24 0.58 -0.57
CA ASP A 73 -30.69 -0.79 -0.79
C ASP A 73 -30.11 -1.75 0.26
N LEU A 74 -28.92 -1.45 0.80
CA LEU A 74 -28.29 -2.22 1.87
C LEU A 74 -28.94 -2.02 3.25
N LEU A 75 -29.78 -1.00 3.42
CA LEU A 75 -30.49 -0.75 4.68
C LEU A 75 -31.57 -1.81 4.97
N CYS A 76 -32.06 -2.48 3.93
CA CYS A 76 -33.07 -3.54 4.02
C CYS A 76 -32.47 -4.95 3.98
N THR A 77 -31.15 -5.07 3.82
CA THR A 77 -30.44 -6.35 3.70
C THR A 77 -30.16 -6.94 5.08
N SER A 78 -30.42 -8.23 5.26
CA SER A 78 -30.12 -8.92 6.52
C SER A 78 -28.62 -9.29 6.64
N GLU A 79 -28.06 -9.36 7.85
CA GLU A 79 -26.64 -9.71 8.06
C GLU A 79 -26.24 -11.05 7.41
N ALA A 80 -27.19 -11.99 7.32
CA ALA A 80 -26.99 -13.28 6.67
C ALA A 80 -26.71 -13.16 5.16
N GLU A 81 -27.32 -12.18 4.47
CA GLU A 81 -27.12 -11.98 3.02
C GLU A 81 -25.72 -11.40 2.72
N PHE A 82 -25.17 -10.59 3.62
CA PHE A 82 -23.79 -10.09 3.50
C PHE A 82 -22.73 -11.19 3.67
N LEU A 83 -23.00 -12.18 4.53
CA LEU A 83 -22.08 -13.28 4.79
C LEU A 83 -22.05 -14.31 3.65
N VAL A 84 -23.14 -14.45 2.91
CA VAL A 84 -23.28 -15.48 1.87
C VAL A 84 -22.65 -15.06 0.55
N GLY A 85 -22.50 -13.76 0.28
CA GLY A 85 -21.79 -13.25 -0.90
C GLY A 85 -22.38 -13.80 -2.20
N VAL A 86 -23.44 -13.16 -2.70
CA VAL A 86 -23.98 -13.43 -4.04
C VAL A 86 -22.95 -13.09 -5.11
#